data_AF-A0A0M4LW29-F1
#
_entry.id   AF-A0A0M4LW29-F1
#
_cell.length_a   1.000
_cell.length_b   1.000
_cell.length_c   1.000
_cell.angle_alpha   90.00
_cell.angle_beta   90.00
_cell.angle_gamma   90.00
#
_symmetry.space_group_name_H-M   'P 1'
#
loop_
_entity.id
_entity.type
_entity.pdbx_description
1 polymer ?
#
loop_
_entity_poly.entity_id
_entity_poly.type
_entity_poly.pdbx_seq_one_letter_code
_entity_poly.pdbx_strand_id
1 'polypeptide(L)'
;MSIYARQQGERRWHDVGRALSVRGSTVLVVGTGDIGSHFASICKAMGANTLGVRRDPTRTAEGIDRMYRIGERKALCSRRTSDESPALNG
;
A
#
# COMPACT_ATOMS: atom_id res chain seq x y z
N MET A 1 -13.58 6.34 -8.43
CA MET A 1 -12.95 7.54 -9.04
C MET A 1 -12.19 8.29 -7.95
N SER A 2 -10.99 8.81 -8.22
CA SER A 2 -10.27 9.60 -7.20
C SER A 2 -11.00 10.93 -6.94
N ILE A 3 -10.88 11.47 -5.73
CA ILE A 3 -11.57 12.70 -5.32
C ILE A 3 -11.17 13.87 -6.22
N TYR A 4 -9.88 14.01 -6.55
CA TYR A 4 -9.41 15.06 -7.44
C TYR A 4 -9.90 14.89 -8.89
N ALA A 5 -10.05 13.66 -9.42
CA ALA A 5 -10.62 13.46 -10.74
C ALA A 5 -12.08 13.92 -10.82
N ARG A 6 -12.86 13.75 -9.74
CA ARG A 6 -14.22 14.28 -9.64
C ARG A 6 -14.22 15.81 -9.62
N GLN A 7 -13.36 16.42 -8.80
CA GLN A 7 -13.27 17.89 -8.70
C GLN A 7 -12.85 18.55 -10.02
N GLN A 8 -12.01 17.90 -10.81
CA GLN A 8 -11.63 18.38 -12.14
C GLN A 8 -12.84 18.47 -13.09
N GLY A 9 -13.71 17.46 -13.10
CA GLY A 9 -14.95 17.48 -13.89
C GLY A 9 -15.93 18.57 -13.46
N GLU A 10 -15.94 18.89 -12.16
CA GLU A 10 -16.73 19.97 -11.56
C GLU A 10 -16.07 21.36 -11.73
N ARG A 11 -14.88 21.45 -12.34
CA ARG A 11 -14.05 22.67 -12.41
C ARG A 11 -13.79 23.29 -11.02
N ARG A 12 -13.71 22.45 -10.00
CA ARG A 12 -13.58 22.85 -8.60
C ARG A 12 -12.13 22.74 -8.14
N TRP A 13 -11.54 23.86 -7.73
CA TRP A 13 -10.24 23.86 -7.06
C TRP A 13 -10.44 23.83 -5.55
N HIS A 14 -10.23 22.67 -4.93
CA HIS A 14 -10.36 22.54 -3.48
C HIS A 14 -9.44 21.42 -2.98
N ASP A 15 -8.65 21.73 -1.95
CA ASP A 15 -7.75 20.77 -1.32
C ASP A 15 -8.52 19.82 -0.40
N VAL A 16 -8.33 18.52 -0.54
CA VAL A 16 -9.07 17.49 0.21
C VAL A 16 -8.24 16.87 1.32
N GLY A 17 -7.15 17.53 1.70
CA GLY A 17 -6.31 17.17 2.82
C GLY A 17 -5.03 16.46 2.40
N ARG A 18 -4.38 15.85 3.38
CA ARG A 18 -3.03 15.30 3.21
C ARG A 18 -2.99 14.18 2.17
N ALA A 19 -2.13 14.34 1.16
CA ALA A 19 -1.82 13.26 0.23
C ALA A 19 -1.05 12.14 0.94
N LEU A 20 -1.47 10.90 0.72
CA LEU A 20 -0.75 9.72 1.19
C LEU A 20 0.55 9.55 0.40
N SER A 21 1.61 9.10 1.09
CA SER A 21 2.90 8.80 0.47
C SER A 21 3.18 7.30 0.49
N VAL A 22 3.82 6.81 -0.57
CA VAL A 22 4.33 5.44 -0.63
C VAL A 22 5.57 5.26 0.27
N ARG A 23 6.37 6.31 0.44
CA ARG A 23 7.56 6.26 1.30
C ARG A 23 7.13 6.00 2.76
N GLY A 24 7.75 5.02 3.39
CA GLY A 24 7.46 4.59 4.76
C GLY A 24 6.17 3.77 4.90
N SER A 25 5.40 3.60 3.82
CA SER A 25 4.22 2.73 3.82
C SER A 25 4.61 1.25 3.89
N THR A 26 3.62 0.38 4.09
CA THR A 26 3.79 -1.07 3.99
C THR A 26 2.92 -1.61 2.86
N VAL A 27 3.52 -2.30 1.90
CA VAL A 27 2.85 -2.87 0.73
C VAL A 27 2.84 -4.38 0.86
N LEU A 28 1.64 -4.96 0.84
CA LEU A 28 1.44 -6.41 0.82
C LEU A 28 1.22 -6.88 -0.62
N VAL A 29 2.08 -7.76 -1.11
CA VAL A 29 2.01 -8.34 -2.46
C VAL A 29 1.51 -9.78 -2.35
N VAL A 30 0.29 -10.02 -2.83
CA VAL A 30 -0.30 -11.35 -2.89
C VAL A 30 0.07 -12.00 -4.21
N GLY A 31 0.89 -13.06 -4.16
CA GLY A 31 1.43 -13.71 -5.36
C GLY A 31 2.68 -13.01 -5.87
N THR A 32 3.84 -13.42 -5.37
CA THR A 32 5.12 -12.76 -5.69
C THR A 32 5.83 -13.38 -6.88
N GLY A 33 5.14 -13.77 -7.96
CA GLY A 33 5.75 -14.25 -9.23
C GLY A 33 6.55 -13.14 -9.94
N ASP A 34 6.81 -13.24 -11.24
CA ASP A 34 7.62 -12.22 -11.95
C ASP A 34 7.02 -10.81 -11.82
N ILE A 35 5.70 -10.69 -12.07
CA ILE A 35 4.97 -9.42 -11.93
C ILE A 35 5.02 -8.90 -10.48
N GLY A 36 4.74 -9.79 -9.52
CA GLY A 36 4.69 -9.41 -8.10
C GLY A 36 6.06 -8.99 -7.55
N SER A 37 7.13 -9.66 -7.98
CA SER A 37 8.51 -9.33 -7.61
C SER A 37 8.93 -8.00 -8.21
N HIS A 38 8.64 -7.79 -9.50
CA HIS A 38 8.95 -6.52 -10.16
C HIS A 38 8.23 -5.34 -9.50
N PHE A 39 6.92 -5.50 -9.24
CA PHE A 39 6.15 -4.48 -8.52
C PHE A 39 6.72 -4.21 -7.12
N ALA A 40 7.09 -5.25 -6.38
CA ALA A 40 7.70 -5.11 -5.06
C ALA A 40 9.03 -4.35 -5.12
N SER A 41 9.89 -4.62 -6.11
CA SER A 41 11.14 -3.89 -6.31
C SER A 41 10.91 -2.40 -6.53
N ILE A 42 9.89 -2.01 -7.32
CA ILE A 42 9.53 -0.60 -7.51
C ILE A 42 9.03 0.03 -6.21
N CYS A 43 8.13 -0.64 -5.48
CA CYS A 43 7.65 -0.16 -4.17
C CYS A 43 8.79 0.05 -3.17
N LYS A 44 9.73 -0.89 -3.13
CA LYS A 44 10.91 -0.82 -2.27
C LYS A 44 11.84 0.33 -2.65
N ALA A 45 12.06 0.55 -3.96
CA ALA A 45 12.82 1.71 -4.45
C ALA A 45 12.17 3.05 -4.06
N MET A 46 10.83 3.10 -3.97
CA MET A 46 10.10 4.27 -3.46
C MET A 46 10.13 4.41 -1.92
N GLY A 47 10.80 3.50 -1.22
CA GLY A 47 10.98 3.53 0.24
C GLY A 47 9.82 2.92 1.03
N ALA A 48 8.99 2.07 0.42
CA ALA A 48 8.02 1.26 1.14
C ALA A 48 8.66 0.01 1.75
N ASN A 49 8.05 -0.51 2.80
CA ASN A 49 8.33 -1.85 3.32
C ASN A 49 7.48 -2.86 2.55
N THR A 50 8.05 -3.96 2.08
CA THR A 50 7.36 -4.92 1.22
C THR A 50 7.17 -6.27 1.90
N LEU A 51 5.92 -6.71 1.97
CA LEU A 51 5.53 -8.01 2.50
C LEU A 51 4.98 -8.85 1.34
N GLY A 52 5.35 -10.13 1.27
CA GLY A 52 4.89 -11.05 0.24
C GLY A 52 4.04 -12.18 0.81
N VAL A 53 3.05 -12.63 0.05
CA VAL A 53 2.24 -13.83 0.39
C VAL A 53 2.38 -14.87 -0.71
N ARG A 54 2.74 -16.10 -0.30
CA ARG A 54 2.81 -17.29 -1.17
C ARG A 54 2.31 -18.54 -0.45
N ARG A 55 2.10 -19.64 -1.19
CA ARG A 55 1.83 -20.96 -0.60
C ARG A 55 3.03 -21.52 0.14
N ASP A 56 4.22 -21.36 -0.43
CA ASP A 56 5.50 -21.72 0.16
C ASP A 56 6.26 -20.43 0.54
N PRO A 57 6.35 -20.07 1.83
CA PRO A 57 7.01 -18.86 2.28
C PRO A 57 8.55 -18.97 2.29
N THR A 58 9.12 -20.16 2.12
CA THR A 58 10.58 -20.35 2.07
C THR A 58 11.19 -19.81 0.79
N ARG A 59 10.39 -19.70 -0.28
CA ARG A 59 10.79 -19.11 -1.56
C ARG A 59 10.74 -17.59 -1.48
N THR A 60 11.92 -16.98 -1.33
CA THR A 60 12.10 -15.54 -1.44
C THR A 60 11.76 -15.04 -2.85
N ALA A 61 11.54 -13.73 -2.96
CA ALA A 61 11.33 -13.06 -4.22
C ALA A 61 12.03 -11.70 -4.17
N GLU A 62 12.46 -11.21 -5.33
CA GLU A 62 13.11 -9.91 -5.42
C GLU A 62 12.17 -8.81 -4.92
N GLY A 63 12.74 -7.81 -4.27
CA GLY A 63 11.97 -6.66 -3.79
C GLY A 63 11.09 -6.92 -2.57
N ILE A 64 11.07 -8.14 -2.00
CA ILE A 64 10.26 -8.49 -0.83
C ILE A 64 11.11 -8.58 0.44
N ASP A 65 10.75 -7.82 1.49
CA ASP A 65 11.47 -7.84 2.78
C ASP A 65 11.11 -9.05 3.64
N ARG A 66 9.83 -9.46 3.63
CA ARG A 66 9.32 -10.59 4.43
C ARG A 66 8.27 -11.39 3.68
N MET A 67 8.39 -12.71 3.71
CA MET A 67 7.42 -13.64 3.14
C MET A 67 6.54 -14.26 4.21
N TYR A 68 5.26 -14.42 3.88
CA TYR A 68 4.25 -15.09 4.69
C TYR A 68 3.53 -16.16 3.89
N ARG A 69 3.06 -17.18 4.61
CA ARG A 69 2.18 -18.19 4.04
C ARG A 69 0.77 -17.61 3.89
N ILE A 70 0.10 -17.97 2.81
CA ILE A 70 -1.32 -17.63 2.63
C ILE A 70 -2.14 -18.17 3.81
N GLY A 71 -2.96 -17.30 4.42
CA GLY A 71 -3.71 -17.60 5.64
C GLY A 71 -3.03 -17.16 6.95
N GLU A 72 -1.78 -16.70 6.92
CA GLU A 72 -1.15 -16.13 8.12
C GLU A 72 -1.69 -14.73 8.44
N ARG A 73 -2.43 -14.63 9.56
CA ARG A 73 -3.08 -13.40 10.04
C ARG A 73 -2.11 -12.22 10.24
N LYS A 74 -0.83 -12.49 10.50
CA LYS A 74 0.20 -11.46 10.78
C LYS A 74 0.50 -10.55 9.58
N ALA A 75 0.31 -11.04 8.34
CA ALA A 75 0.59 -10.25 7.15
C ALA A 75 -0.45 -9.14 6.91
N LEU A 76 -1.67 -9.28 7.47
CA LEU A 76 -2.84 -8.55 7.03
C LEU A 76 -3.24 -7.36 7.92
N CYS A 77 -2.80 -7.30 9.18
CA CYS A 77 -3.33 -6.29 10.11
C CYS A 77 -2.38 -5.98 11.28
N SER A 78 -1.62 -4.89 11.19
CA SER A 78 -1.39 -3.99 12.34
C SER A 78 -0.69 -2.69 11.90
N ARG A 79 -1.42 -1.83 11.18
CA ARG A 79 -1.19 -0.38 11.20
C ARG A 79 -2.40 0.28 10.54
N ARG A 80 -3.50 0.40 11.29
CA ARG A 80 -4.33 1.59 11.09
C ARG A 80 -3.41 2.74 11.50
N THR A 81 -2.97 3.55 10.55
CA THR A 81 -2.44 4.87 10.89
C THR A 81 -3.61 5.59 11.55
N SER A 82 -3.53 5.72 12.87
CA SER A 82 -4.36 6.62 13.64
C SER A 82 -4.25 8.00 13.00
N ASP A 83 -5.34 8.45 12.41
CA ASP A 83 -5.69 9.86 12.23
C ASP A 83 -7.22 9.90 11.99
N GLU A 84 -7.98 9.65 13.07
CA GLU A 84 -9.12 10.53 13.39
C GLU A 84 -8.51 11.91 13.69
N SER A 85 -9.03 13.08 13.34
CA SER A 85 -10.36 13.60 12.95
C SER A 85 -10.14 15.11 12.57
N PRO A 86 -11.13 15.99 12.26
CA PRO A 86 -12.56 15.91 12.54
C PRO A 86 -13.50 16.26 11.36
N ALA A 87 -14.78 16.08 11.67
CA ALA A 87 -15.95 16.53 10.93
C ALA A 87 -15.76 17.88 10.21
N LEU A 88 -16.11 17.91 8.93
CA LEU A 88 -16.39 19.13 8.20
C LEU A 88 -17.79 19.61 8.60
N ASN A 89 -17.87 20.33 9.73
CA ASN A 89 -18.91 21.34 9.95
C ASN A 89 -18.30 22.69 9.55
N GLY A 90 -19.01 23.43 8.69
CA GLY A 90 -18.65 24.79 8.27
C GLY A 90 -18.91 25.00 6.79
#